data_AF-A0A067DMJ1-F1
#
_entry.id   AF-A0A067DMJ1-F1
#
_cell.length_a   1.000
_cell.length_b   1.000
_cell.length_c   1.000
_cell.angle_alpha   90.00
_cell.angle_beta   90.00
_cell.angle_gamma   90.00
#
_symmetry.space_group_name_H-M   'P 1'
#
loop_
_entity.id
_entity.type
_entity.pdbx_description
1 polymer ?
#
loop_
_entity_poly.entity_id
_entity_poly.type
_entity_poly.pdbx_seq_one_letter_code
_entity_poly.pdbx_strand_id
1 'polypeptide(L)'
;PTVSGEIQSPMGVASVEFIDPREPVAVIPILRAGLVLVEHASSILPAIKTYHLGISRDEETLQPSIYLNKLPEKFPEGSRIFVVDPMLATGGTVVAALNLVKECGVENKQIKVISAVAAPPALQKLSENFHG
;
A
#
# COMPACT_ATOMS: atom_id res chain seq x y z
N PRO A 1 -4.00 10.22 -7.20
CA PRO A 1 -4.79 11.44 -7.47
C PRO A 1 -3.90 12.51 -8.10
N THR A 2 -4.34 13.05 -9.22
CA THR A 2 -3.60 14.07 -9.97
C THR A 2 -4.32 15.41 -9.89
N VAL A 3 -3.55 16.48 -10.01
CA VAL A 3 -4.05 17.85 -10.16
C VAL A 3 -3.49 18.45 -11.44
N SER A 4 -4.32 19.17 -12.19
CA SER A 4 -3.88 19.94 -13.34
C SER A 4 -3.09 21.17 -12.90
N GLY A 5 -2.05 21.51 -13.64
CA GLY A 5 -1.33 22.77 -13.51
C GLY A 5 -0.60 23.13 -14.79
N GLU A 6 0.19 24.20 -14.73
CA GLU A 6 0.98 24.68 -15.86
C GLU A 6 2.46 24.70 -15.51
N ILE A 7 3.31 24.37 -16.49
CA ILE A 7 4.76 24.51 -16.40
C ILE A 7 5.30 25.34 -17.55
N GLN A 8 6.44 25.98 -17.32
CA GLN A 8 7.25 26.54 -18.40
C GLN A 8 8.12 25.44 -19.01
N SER A 9 7.79 25.00 -20.22
CA SER A 9 8.64 24.11 -21.00
C SER A 9 9.64 24.91 -21.86
N PRO A 10 10.65 24.26 -22.47
CA PRO A 10 11.53 24.92 -23.43
C PRO A 10 10.81 25.54 -24.64
N MET A 11 9.59 25.08 -24.96
CA MET A 11 8.80 25.53 -26.12
C MET A 11 7.65 26.48 -25.75
N GLY A 12 7.48 26.82 -24.46
CA GLY A 12 6.36 27.64 -23.98
C GLY A 12 5.64 27.03 -22.79
N VAL A 13 4.58 27.71 -22.34
CA VAL A 13 3.71 27.21 -21.26
C VAL A 13 2.98 25.95 -21.73
N ALA A 14 2.97 24.92 -20.90
CA ALA A 14 2.28 23.65 -21.17
C ALA A 14 1.43 23.24 -19.97
N SER A 15 0.21 22.79 -20.25
CA SER A 15 -0.67 22.17 -19.25
C SER A 15 -0.20 20.74 -18.97
N VAL A 16 -0.08 20.39 -17.69
CA VAL A 16 0.39 19.07 -17.23
C VAL A 16 -0.43 18.58 -16.05
N GLU A 17 -0.30 17.29 -15.74
CA GLU A 17 -0.81 16.71 -14.50
C GLU A 17 0.32 16.44 -13.52
N PHE A 18 0.09 16.77 -12.25
CA PHE A 18 0.99 16.46 -11.14
C PHE A 18 0.33 15.48 -10.20
N ILE A 19 1.12 14.68 -9.49
CA ILE A 19 0.64 13.98 -8.29
C ILE A 19 0.29 15.06 -7.26
N ASP A 20 -0.92 15.02 -6.70
CA ASP A 20 -1.35 15.99 -5.70
C ASP A 20 -0.50 15.84 -4.41
N PRO A 21 0.35 16.83 -4.07
CA PRO A 21 1.19 16.73 -2.88
C PRO A 21 0.39 16.79 -1.56
N ARG A 22 -0.89 17.18 -1.62
CA ARG A 22 -1.79 17.26 -0.45
C ARG A 22 -2.39 15.91 -0.07
N GLU A 23 -2.39 14.93 -0.97
CA GLU A 23 -2.79 13.55 -0.69
C GLU A 23 -1.54 12.69 -0.46
N PRO A 24 -1.08 12.52 0.79
CA PRO A 24 0.16 11.82 1.07
C PRO A 24 0.06 10.33 0.69
N VAL A 25 1.17 9.77 0.20
CA VAL A 25 1.25 8.34 -0.12
C VAL A 25 2.00 7.61 0.98
N ALA A 26 1.39 6.58 1.55
CA ALA A 26 2.04 5.69 2.49
C ALA A 26 2.33 4.35 1.83
N VAL A 27 3.54 3.83 2.01
CA VAL A 27 3.93 2.50 1.52
C VAL A 27 4.21 1.60 2.71
N ILE A 28 3.58 0.43 2.70
CA ILE A 28 3.58 -0.52 3.81
C ILE A 28 4.11 -1.86 3.31
N PRO A 29 5.44 -2.09 3.39
CA PRO A 29 6.01 -3.41 3.15
C PRO A 29 5.57 -4.40 4.21
N ILE A 30 5.08 -5.55 3.74
CA ILE A 30 4.92 -6.74 4.57
C ILE A 30 6.30 -7.42 4.66
N LEU A 31 6.84 -7.47 5.87
CA LEU A 31 8.17 -7.97 6.10
C LEU A 31 8.24 -9.51 5.98
N ARG A 32 9.31 -10.06 5.41
CA ARG A 32 10.53 -9.35 4.93
C ARG A 32 10.49 -8.99 3.43
N ALA A 33 9.80 -9.79 2.62
CA ALA A 33 9.88 -9.74 1.17
C ALA A 33 9.39 -8.39 0.59
N GLY A 34 8.43 -7.73 1.23
CA GLY A 34 7.91 -6.42 0.84
C GLY A 34 8.99 -5.34 0.69
N LEU A 35 10.10 -5.42 1.42
CA LEU A 35 11.17 -4.42 1.37
C LEU A 35 11.77 -4.24 -0.04
N VAL A 36 11.84 -5.33 -0.82
CA VAL A 36 12.37 -5.31 -2.18
C VAL A 36 11.58 -4.35 -3.09
N LEU A 37 10.28 -4.18 -2.82
CA LEU A 37 9.41 -3.30 -3.61
C LEU A 37 9.45 -1.84 -3.15
N VAL A 38 10.02 -1.55 -1.97
CA VAL A 38 10.04 -0.20 -1.38
C VAL A 38 11.34 0.54 -1.67
N GLU A 39 12.43 -0.18 -1.91
CA GLU A 39 13.79 0.39 -2.05
C GLU A 39 13.88 1.53 -3.08
N HIS A 40 13.05 1.51 -4.12
CA HIS A 40 12.99 2.55 -5.15
C HIS A 40 11.67 3.34 -5.19
N ALA A 41 10.78 3.15 -4.22
CA ALA A 41 9.49 3.85 -4.22
C ALA A 41 9.67 5.38 -4.07
N SER A 42 10.67 5.82 -3.30
CA SER A 42 10.95 7.24 -3.07
C SER A 42 11.54 7.98 -4.26
N SER A 43 12.09 7.29 -5.26
CA SER A 43 12.57 7.95 -6.49
C SER A 43 11.44 8.30 -7.45
N ILE A 44 10.24 7.74 -7.23
CA ILE A 44 9.07 7.89 -8.11
C ILE A 44 8.00 8.76 -7.44
N LEU A 45 7.83 8.62 -6.11
CA LEU A 45 6.74 9.26 -5.38
C LEU A 45 7.23 10.47 -4.55
N PRO A 46 6.71 11.68 -4.80
CA PRO A 46 7.24 12.92 -4.21
C PRO A 46 6.92 13.12 -2.72
N ALA A 47 5.99 12.37 -2.13
CA ALA A 47 5.55 12.54 -0.75
C ALA A 47 5.23 11.19 -0.08
N ILE A 48 6.25 10.32 0.01
CA ILE A 48 6.14 8.97 0.56
C ILE A 48 6.44 8.92 2.06
N LYS A 49 5.60 8.21 2.83
CA LYS A 49 5.93 7.72 4.17
C LYS A 49 5.94 6.20 4.21
N THR A 50 6.97 5.59 4.78
CA THR A 50 7.06 4.13 4.88
C THR A 50 6.72 3.68 6.30
N TYR A 51 5.81 2.72 6.42
CA TYR A 51 5.48 2.05 7.69
C TYR A 51 5.70 0.54 7.55
N HIS A 52 6.17 -0.13 8.60
CA HIS A 52 6.55 -1.53 8.49
C HIS A 52 5.54 -2.43 9.21
N LEU A 53 5.10 -3.48 8.53
CA LEU A 53 4.28 -4.55 9.10
C LEU A 53 5.04 -5.87 9.05
N GLY A 54 5.16 -6.53 10.19
CA GLY A 54 5.70 -7.87 10.31
C GLY A 54 4.60 -8.86 10.63
N ILE A 55 4.30 -9.74 9.67
CA ILE A 55 3.29 -10.79 9.82
C ILE A 55 3.95 -12.12 9.46
N SER A 56 3.90 -13.07 10.38
CA SER A 56 4.32 -14.45 10.17
C SER A 56 3.11 -15.37 10.20
N ARG A 57 3.30 -16.61 9.76
CA ARG A 57 2.29 -17.66 9.96
C ARG A 57 2.65 -18.41 11.23
N ASP A 58 1.68 -18.55 12.11
CA ASP A 58 1.80 -19.45 13.25
C ASP A 58 1.78 -20.90 12.74
N GLU A 59 2.77 -21.71 13.09
CA GLU A 59 2.95 -23.05 12.51
C GLU A 59 1.93 -24.07 13.04
N GLU A 60 1.34 -23.84 14.22
CA GLU A 60 0.37 -24.75 14.84
C GLU A 60 -1.06 -24.44 14.38
N THR A 61 -1.45 -23.17 14.43
CA THR A 61 -2.81 -22.71 14.11
C THR A 61 -2.98 -22.36 12.63
N LEU A 62 -1.87 -22.19 11.90
CA LEU A 62 -1.82 -21.74 10.51
C LEU A 62 -2.39 -20.33 10.28
N GLN A 63 -2.67 -19.59 11.35
CA GLN A 63 -3.21 -18.23 11.33
C GLN A 63 -2.09 -17.18 11.20
N PRO A 64 -2.40 -16.00 10.64
CA PRO A 64 -1.45 -14.89 10.64
C PRO A 64 -1.21 -14.36 12.06
N SER A 65 0.05 -14.21 12.44
CA SER A 65 0.50 -13.63 13.70
C SER A 65 1.30 -12.35 13.43
N ILE A 66 0.95 -11.27 14.12
CA ILE A 66 1.59 -9.96 13.93
C ILE A 66 2.74 -9.84 14.92
N TYR A 67 3.97 -9.86 14.43
CA TYR A 67 5.16 -9.69 15.27
C TYR A 67 5.71 -8.25 15.24
N LEU A 68 5.27 -7.43 14.29
CA LEU A 68 5.63 -6.00 14.23
C LEU A 68 4.47 -5.19 13.66
N ASN A 69 4.01 -4.20 14.40
CA ASN A 69 3.09 -3.19 13.91
C ASN A 69 3.67 -1.79 14.15
N LYS A 70 4.06 -1.11 13.07
CA LYS A 70 4.53 0.28 13.10
C LYS A 70 3.58 1.23 12.37
N LEU A 71 2.32 0.83 12.18
CA LEU A 71 1.30 1.73 11.65
C LEU A 71 0.99 2.84 12.68
N PRO A 72 0.60 4.04 12.23
CA PRO A 72 0.09 5.06 13.12
C PRO A 72 -1.29 4.66 13.67
N GLU A 73 -1.72 5.28 14.78
CA GLU A 73 -3.09 5.10 15.28
C GLU A 73 -4.14 5.51 14.24
N LYS A 74 -3.85 6.56 13.47
CA LYS A 74 -4.69 7.04 12.37
C LYS A 74 -3.84 7.58 11.24
N PHE A 75 -4.19 7.24 10.00
CA PHE A 75 -3.57 7.86 8.84
C PHE A 75 -4.10 9.28 8.62
N PRO A 76 -3.27 10.21 8.11
CA PRO A 76 -3.74 11.52 7.68
C PRO A 76 -4.90 11.41 6.69
N GLU A 77 -5.83 12.35 6.75
CA GLU A 77 -6.95 12.40 5.81
C GLU A 77 -6.45 12.50 4.36
N GLY A 78 -7.14 11.82 3.43
CA GLY A 78 -6.72 11.76 2.03
C GLY A 78 -5.51 10.87 1.76
N SER A 79 -4.94 10.18 2.76
CA SER A 79 -3.81 9.29 2.54
C SER A 79 -4.14 8.18 1.54
N ARG A 80 -3.20 7.88 0.63
CA ARG A 80 -3.24 6.72 -0.26
C ARG A 80 -2.28 5.68 0.25
N ILE A 81 -2.73 4.44 0.39
CA ILE A 81 -1.95 3.37 1.02
C ILE A 81 -1.58 2.32 -0.01
N PHE A 82 -0.29 2.03 -0.13
CA PHE A 82 0.21 0.90 -0.90
C PHE A 82 0.72 -0.17 0.05
N VAL A 83 0.01 -1.29 0.14
CA VAL A 83 0.49 -2.48 0.86
C VAL A 83 1.27 -3.33 -0.12
N VAL A 84 2.53 -3.64 0.18
CA VAL A 84 3.43 -4.25 -0.78
C VAL A 84 3.99 -5.58 -0.28
N ASP A 85 3.84 -6.62 -1.10
CA ASP A 85 4.35 -7.96 -0.88
C ASP A 85 4.59 -8.62 -2.26
N PRO A 86 5.81 -9.08 -2.61
CA PRO A 86 6.10 -9.67 -3.92
C PRO A 86 5.24 -10.87 -4.30
N MET A 87 4.70 -11.62 -3.32
CA MET A 87 3.96 -12.86 -3.60
C MET A 87 2.67 -12.95 -2.78
N LEU A 88 1.53 -13.04 -3.48
CA LEU A 88 0.23 -13.31 -2.87
C LEU A 88 -0.19 -14.77 -3.16
N ALA A 89 0.08 -15.68 -2.21
CA ALA A 89 -0.24 -17.09 -2.38
C ALA A 89 -1.66 -17.45 -1.92
N THR A 90 -1.90 -17.54 -0.61
CA THR A 90 -3.20 -17.96 -0.04
C THR A 90 -4.07 -16.77 0.39
N GLY A 91 -3.53 -15.55 0.35
CA GLY A 91 -4.20 -14.31 0.75
C GLY A 91 -4.23 -14.03 2.26
N GLY A 92 -3.85 -14.96 3.13
CA GLY A 92 -3.99 -14.78 4.58
C GLY A 92 -3.22 -13.58 5.13
N THR A 93 -1.95 -13.46 4.76
CA THR A 93 -1.07 -12.37 5.21
C THR A 93 -1.56 -11.00 4.76
N VAL A 94 -1.92 -10.85 3.48
CA VAL A 94 -2.39 -9.57 2.94
C VAL A 94 -3.74 -9.18 3.51
N VAL A 95 -4.66 -10.13 3.73
CA VAL A 95 -5.95 -9.86 4.38
C VAL A 95 -5.73 -9.34 5.81
N ALA A 96 -4.84 -9.97 6.59
CA ALA A 96 -4.49 -9.50 7.92
C ALA A 96 -3.88 -8.08 7.90
N ALA A 97 -2.97 -7.81 6.96
CA ALA A 97 -2.39 -6.47 6.79
C ALA A 97 -3.45 -5.42 6.45
N LEU A 98 -4.38 -5.72 5.53
CA LEU A 98 -5.45 -4.81 5.12
C LEU A 98 -6.42 -4.52 6.28
N ASN A 99 -6.74 -5.51 7.11
CA ASN A 99 -7.57 -5.30 8.30
C ASN A 99 -6.91 -4.30 9.26
N LEU A 100 -5.62 -4.46 9.56
CA LEU A 100 -4.88 -3.49 10.39
C LEU A 100 -4.88 -2.08 9.78
N VAL A 101 -4.70 -1.96 8.47
CA VAL A 101 -4.75 -0.66 7.79
C VAL A 101 -6.13 -0.02 7.90
N LYS A 102 -7.21 -0.81 7.83
CA LYS A 102 -8.59 -0.32 8.01
C LYS A 102 -8.88 0.10 9.43
N GLU A 103 -8.34 -0.62 10.43
CA GLU A 103 -8.43 -0.23 11.84
C GLU A 103 -7.82 1.16 12.08
N CYS A 104 -6.81 1.55 11.31
CA CYS A 104 -6.23 2.90 11.31
C CYS A 104 -7.08 3.97 10.57
N GLY A 105 -8.34 3.66 10.24
CA GLY A 105 -9.31 4.60 9.66
C GLY A 105 -9.21 4.81 8.15
N VAL A 106 -8.61 3.86 7.41
CA VAL A 106 -8.47 3.93 5.95
C VAL A 106 -9.58 3.16 5.25
N GLU A 107 -10.21 3.76 4.24
CA GLU A 107 -11.23 3.09 3.43
C GLU A 107 -10.62 2.22 2.31
N ASN A 108 -11.31 1.16 1.89
CA ASN A 108 -10.85 0.24 0.84
C ASN A 108 -10.39 0.98 -0.44
N LYS A 109 -11.14 2.00 -0.89
CA LYS A 109 -10.85 2.80 -2.10
C LYS A 109 -9.48 3.51 -2.07
N GLN A 110 -8.92 3.71 -0.88
CA GLN A 110 -7.64 4.38 -0.66
C GLN A 110 -6.47 3.40 -0.66
N ILE A 111 -6.74 2.09 -0.58
CA ILE A 111 -5.71 1.07 -0.46
C ILE A 111 -5.49 0.40 -1.82
N LYS A 112 -4.23 0.19 -2.19
CA LYS A 112 -3.83 -0.66 -3.31
C LYS A 112 -2.81 -1.67 -2.83
N VAL A 113 -2.99 -2.92 -3.26
CA VAL A 113 -2.04 -4.00 -3.01
C VAL A 113 -1.12 -4.10 -4.23
N ILE A 114 0.19 -4.07 -4.00
CA ILE A 114 1.20 -4.22 -5.06
C ILE A 114 1.94 -5.53 -4.84
N SER A 115 1.94 -6.37 -5.87
CA SER A 115 2.61 -7.67 -5.88
C SER A 115 3.18 -7.96 -7.26
N ALA A 116 4.26 -8.76 -7.30
CA ALA A 116 4.83 -9.25 -8.54
C ALA A 116 4.10 -10.50 -9.04
N VAL A 117 3.67 -11.38 -8.12
CA VAL A 117 2.96 -12.62 -8.46
C VAL A 117 1.79 -12.83 -7.50
N ALA A 118 0.63 -13.20 -8.05
CA ALA A 118 -0.56 -13.51 -7.27
C ALA A 118 -1.22 -14.80 -7.76
N ALA A 119 -1.66 -15.64 -6.82
CA ALA A 119 -2.40 -16.84 -7.11
C ALA A 119 -3.92 -16.58 -7.00
N PRO A 120 -4.76 -17.31 -7.77
CA PRO A 120 -6.22 -17.12 -7.76
C PRO A 120 -6.87 -17.14 -6.37
N PRO A 121 -6.48 -18.02 -5.41
CA PRO A 121 -7.08 -18.03 -4.08
C PRO A 121 -6.88 -16.72 -3.31
N ALA A 122 -5.72 -16.07 -3.46
CA ALA A 122 -5.47 -14.77 -2.84
C ALA A 122 -6.35 -13.68 -3.46
N LEU A 123 -6.46 -13.66 -4.79
CA LEU A 123 -7.27 -12.68 -5.50
C LEU A 123 -8.76 -12.80 -5.17
N GLN A 124 -9.30 -14.03 -5.09
CA GLN A 124 -10.68 -14.29 -4.69
C GLN A 124 -10.95 -13.75 -3.28
N LYS A 125 -10.11 -14.09 -2.30
CA LYS A 125 -10.25 -13.57 -0.94
C LYS A 125 -10.20 -12.05 -0.88
N LEU A 126 -9.30 -11.42 -1.62
CA LEU A 126 -9.22 -9.96 -1.67
C LEU A 126 -10.49 -9.35 -2.26
N SER A 127 -10.98 -9.91 -3.37
CA SER A 127 -12.21 -9.47 -4.02
C SER A 127 -13.41 -9.57 -3.06
N GLU A 128 -13.59 -10.71 -2.39
CA GLU A 128 -14.74 -10.97 -1.51
C GLU A 128 -14.75 -10.08 -0.26
N ASN A 129 -13.58 -9.84 0.34
CA ASN A 129 -13.48 -9.15 1.63
C ASN A 129 -13.25 -7.63 1.50
N PHE A 130 -12.71 -7.16 0.37
CA PHE A 130 -12.27 -5.77 0.19
C PHE A 130 -12.72 -5.19 -1.15
N HIS A 131 -14.04 -5.10 -1.37
CA HIS A 131 -14.60 -4.40 -2.52
C HIS A 131 -14.25 -2.89 -2.51
N GLY A 132 -13.80 -2.33 -3.64
CA GLY A 132 -13.40 -0.92 -3.79
C GLY A 132 -12.27 -0.72 -4.80
#